data_AF-A0A7G7MFJ9-F1
#
_entry.id   AF-A0A7G7MFJ9-F1
#
_cell.length_a   1.000
_cell.length_b   1.000
_cell.length_c   1.000
_cell.angle_alpha   90.00
_cell.angle_beta   90.00
_cell.angle_gamma   90.00
#
_symmetry.space_group_name_H-M   'P 1'
#
loop_
_entity.id
_entity.type
_entity.pdbx_description
1 polymer ?
#
loop_
_entity_poly.entity_id
_entity_poly.type
_entity_poly.pdbx_seq_one_letter_code
_entity_poly.pdbx_strand_id
1 'polypeptide(L)'
;MATDWADVVTRYRDGAELPSMPGARTLKVTGADDGYIYVSHRLWQDKITRAHLEKAMTLLDEGKMTRNYGDVIDHYRTYIADERPTTAATILKDLGYLD
;
A
#
# COMPACT_ATOMS: atom_id res chain seq x y z
N MET A 1 -14.83 -5.41 3.48
CA MET A 1 -14.20 -6.69 3.91
C MET A 1 -12.75 -6.38 4.17
N ALA A 2 -12.34 -6.29 5.43
CA ALA A 2 -10.94 -6.10 5.77
C ALA A 2 -10.15 -7.36 5.40
N THR A 3 -9.08 -7.20 4.62
CA THR A 3 -8.17 -8.27 4.24
C THR A 3 -7.35 -8.61 5.46
N ASP A 4 -7.32 -9.89 5.84
CA ASP A 4 -6.49 -10.33 6.94
C ASP A 4 -5.02 -10.07 6.62
N TRP A 5 -4.27 -9.52 7.58
CA TRP A 5 -2.85 -9.22 7.37
C TRP A 5 -2.05 -10.47 6.98
N ALA A 6 -2.46 -11.63 7.47
CA ALA A 6 -1.89 -12.92 7.11
C ALA A 6 -1.99 -13.21 5.59
N ASP A 7 -3.07 -12.79 4.95
CA ASP A 7 -3.24 -12.93 3.50
C ASP A 7 -2.33 -11.97 2.75
N VAL A 8 -2.18 -10.75 3.25
CA VAL A 8 -1.25 -9.73 2.70
C VAL A 8 0.19 -10.24 2.76
N VAL A 9 0.60 -10.78 3.92
CA VAL A 9 1.92 -11.38 4.12
C VAL A 9 2.12 -12.57 3.18
N THR A 10 1.13 -13.45 3.08
CA THR A 10 1.21 -14.63 2.20
C THR A 10 1.32 -14.24 0.74
N ARG A 11 0.56 -13.22 0.30
CA ARG A 11 0.59 -12.69 -1.08
C ARG A 11 1.94 -12.09 -1.43
N TYR A 12 2.57 -11.39 -0.50
CA TYR A 12 3.84 -10.69 -0.72
C TYR A 12 5.08 -11.43 -0.23
N ARG A 13 4.93 -12.64 0.33
CA ARG A 13 6.02 -13.45 0.88
C ARG A 13 7.11 -13.73 -0.13
N ASP A 14 6.73 -14.14 -1.34
CA ASP A 14 7.66 -14.50 -2.42
C ASP A 14 8.12 -13.27 -3.24
N GLY A 15 7.69 -12.07 -2.81
CA GLY A 15 7.86 -10.83 -3.54
C GLY A 15 6.85 -10.65 -4.67
N ALA A 16 6.53 -9.39 -4.97
CA ALA A 16 5.58 -9.04 -6.04
C ALA A 16 6.06 -7.80 -6.79
N GLU A 17 5.85 -7.76 -8.10
CA GLU A 17 6.10 -6.56 -8.90
C GLU A 17 4.78 -5.88 -9.18
N LEU A 18 4.59 -4.71 -8.58
CA LEU A 18 3.40 -3.90 -8.71
C LEU A 18 3.61 -2.84 -9.80
N PRO A 19 2.70 -2.75 -10.78
CA PRO A 19 2.72 -1.63 -11.72
C PRO A 19 2.42 -0.35 -10.94
N SER A 20 3.44 0.50 -10.80
CA SER A 20 3.25 1.83 -10.26
C SER A 20 2.49 2.70 -11.28
N MET A 21 2.10 3.91 -10.87
CA MET A 21 1.31 4.86 -11.67
C MET A 21 1.69 4.93 -13.16
N PRO A 22 0.77 5.35 -14.05
CA PRO A 22 1.13 5.74 -15.42
C PRO A 22 2.27 6.78 -15.40
N GLY A 23 3.47 6.37 -15.84
CA GLY A 23 4.68 7.19 -15.82
C GLY A 23 5.64 6.95 -14.64
N ALA A 24 5.23 6.21 -13.61
CA ALA A 24 6.10 5.72 -12.56
C ALA A 24 6.60 4.29 -12.88
N ARG A 25 7.84 3.99 -12.50
CA ARG A 25 8.45 2.67 -12.71
C ARG A 25 7.89 1.64 -11.71
N THR A 26 7.93 0.37 -12.10
CA THR A 26 7.44 -0.76 -11.31
C THR A 26 8.00 -0.75 -9.88
N LEU A 27 7.10 -0.91 -8.90
CA LEU A 27 7.45 -1.06 -7.49
C LEU A 27 7.64 -2.54 -7.22
N LYS A 28 8.74 -2.93 -6.58
CA LYS A 28 8.97 -4.33 -6.22
C LYS A 28 8.76 -4.52 -4.73
N VAL A 29 7.76 -5.28 -4.33
CA VAL A 29 7.65 -5.79 -2.97
C VAL A 29 8.66 -6.92 -2.82
N THR A 30 9.59 -6.79 -1.89
CA THR A 30 10.66 -7.78 -1.65
C THR A 30 10.29 -8.80 -0.59
N GLY A 31 9.28 -8.48 0.23
CA GLY A 31 8.78 -9.36 1.28
C GLY A 31 7.77 -8.63 2.15
N ALA A 32 7.05 -9.38 2.98
CA ALA A 32 6.17 -8.85 4.00
C ALA A 32 6.28 -9.73 5.24
N ASP A 33 6.21 -9.09 6.40
CA ASP A 33 6.26 -9.70 7.73
C ASP A 33 5.04 -9.26 8.56
N ASP A 34 4.93 -9.73 9.80
CA ASP A 34 3.83 -9.39 10.72
C ASP A 34 3.67 -7.89 11.02
N GLY A 35 4.72 -7.09 10.78
CA GLY A 35 4.73 -5.66 11.09
C GLY A 35 4.93 -4.73 9.90
N TYR A 36 5.50 -5.21 8.77
CA TYR A 36 5.92 -4.34 7.68
C TYR A 36 5.83 -5.03 6.32
N ILE A 37 5.61 -4.25 5.27
CA ILE A 37 5.82 -4.65 3.88
C ILE A 37 7.09 -3.96 3.40
N TYR A 38 8.06 -4.76 2.93
CA TYR A 38 9.32 -4.30 2.40
C TYR A 38 9.19 -4.06 0.91
N VAL A 39 9.54 -2.86 0.49
CA VAL A 39 9.52 -2.46 -0.92
C VAL A 39 10.90 -2.04 -1.36
N SER A 40 11.21 -2.36 -2.60
CA SER A 40 12.41 -1.98 -3.30
C SER A 40 12.04 -1.36 -4.63
N HIS A 41 12.78 -0.31 -4.93
CA HIS A 41 12.84 0.29 -6.24
C HIS A 41 14.31 0.34 -6.67
N ARG A 42 14.58 0.57 -7.95
CA ARG A 42 15.94 0.47 -8.55
C ARG A 42 17.05 1.23 -7.81
N LEU A 43 16.69 2.33 -7.12
CA LEU A 43 17.65 3.23 -6.46
C LEU A 43 17.41 3.37 -4.95
N TRP A 44 16.38 2.73 -4.41
CA TRP A 44 16.01 2.89 -3.00
C TRP A 44 15.23 1.68 -2.48
N GLN A 45 15.28 1.48 -1.17
CA GLN A 45 14.48 0.49 -0.45
C GLN A 45 13.74 1.21 0.65
N ASP A 46 12.51 0.77 0.92
CA ASP A 46 11.65 1.38 1.91
C ASP A 46 10.73 0.33 2.52
N LYS A 47 9.97 0.72 3.55
CA LYS A 47 9.05 -0.18 4.23
C LYS A 47 7.77 0.54 4.61
N ILE A 48 6.65 -0.15 4.45
CA ILE A 48 5.35 0.33 4.89
C ILE A 48 4.95 -0.42 6.15
N THR A 49 4.64 0.32 7.22
CA THR A 49 4.12 -0.23 8.48
C THR A 49 2.73 -0.82 8.28
N ARG A 50 2.50 -1.99 8.85
CA ARG A 50 1.18 -2.61 8.97
C ARG A 50 0.14 -1.64 9.51
N ALA A 51 0.46 -0.94 10.58
CA ALA A 51 -0.46 0.00 11.23
C ALA A 51 -0.95 1.11 10.27
N HIS A 52 -0.10 1.59 9.36
CA HIS A 52 -0.52 2.59 8.38
C HIS A 52 -1.45 1.99 7.32
N LEU A 53 -1.13 0.78 6.83
CA LEU A 53 -1.97 0.08 5.86
C LEU A 53 -3.32 -0.34 6.44
N GLU A 54 -3.35 -0.95 7.62
CA GLU A 54 -4.60 -1.32 8.29
C GLU A 54 -5.48 -0.09 8.57
N LYS A 55 -4.86 1.03 8.96
CA LYS A 55 -5.57 2.31 9.11
C LYS A 55 -6.14 2.79 7.77
N ALA A 56 -5.39 2.69 6.67
CA ALA A 56 -5.90 3.03 5.34
C ALA A 56 -7.06 2.13 4.94
N MET A 57 -6.93 0.81 5.09
CA MET A 57 -7.98 -0.16 4.79
C MET A 57 -9.25 0.14 5.61
N THR A 58 -9.09 0.44 6.90
CA THR A 58 -10.21 0.81 7.78
C THR A 58 -10.90 2.08 7.30
N LEU A 59 -10.15 3.14 6.98
CA LEU A 59 -10.74 4.40 6.51
C LEU A 59 -11.40 4.25 5.13
N LEU A 60 -10.90 3.37 4.27
CA LEU A 60 -11.49 3.04 2.96
C LEU A 60 -12.76 2.19 3.08
N ASP A 61 -12.83 1.31 4.08
CA ASP A 61 -14.02 0.51 4.40
C ASP A 61 -15.11 1.37 5.07
N GLU A 62 -14.72 2.28 5.97
CA GLU A 62 -15.61 3.26 6.61
C GLU A 62 -16.08 4.40 5.68
N GLY A 63 -15.53 4.50 4.46
CA GLY A 63 -15.85 5.57 3.50
C GLY A 63 -15.31 6.95 3.89
N LYS A 64 -14.34 7.02 4.82
CA LYS A 64 -13.64 8.26 5.21
C LYS A 64 -12.47 8.59 4.27
N MET A 65 -11.98 7.60 3.53
CA MET A 65 -11.01 7.77 2.46
C MET A 65 -11.64 7.46 1.10
N THR A 66 -11.21 8.21 0.10
CA THR A 66 -11.58 7.97 -1.30
C THR A 66 -10.90 6.71 -1.83
N ARG A 67 -11.64 5.93 -2.62
CA ARG A 67 -11.11 4.79 -3.39
C ARG A 67 -10.46 5.22 -4.70
N ASN A 68 -10.63 6.49 -5.08
CA ASN A 68 -9.98 7.04 -6.25
C ASN A 68 -8.47 7.13 -6.02
N TYR A 69 -7.70 6.40 -6.83
CA TYR A 69 -6.24 6.39 -6.73
C TYR A 69 -5.60 7.79 -6.84
N GLY A 70 -6.20 8.71 -7.61
CA GLY A 70 -5.67 10.08 -7.75
C GLY A 70 -5.73 10.90 -6.45
N ASP A 71 -6.79 10.71 -5.67
CA ASP A 71 -7.09 11.50 -4.48
C ASP A 71 -6.63 10.80 -3.19
N VAL A 72 -6.44 9.48 -3.22
CA VAL A 72 -6.06 8.68 -2.04
C VAL A 72 -4.73 9.13 -1.45
N ILE A 73 -3.81 9.64 -2.27
CA ILE A 73 -2.48 10.08 -1.85
C ILE A 73 -2.60 11.23 -0.85
N ASP A 74 -3.45 12.22 -1.15
CA ASP A 74 -3.65 13.38 -0.29
C ASP A 74 -4.41 13.01 0.99
N HIS A 75 -5.37 12.10 0.88
CA HIS A 75 -6.05 11.53 2.05
C HIS A 75 -5.07 10.76 2.95
N TYR A 76 -4.20 9.93 2.37
CA TYR A 76 -3.23 9.14 3.14
C TYR A 76 -2.27 10.06 3.91
N ARG A 77 -1.79 11.13 3.28
CA ARG A 77 -0.97 12.17 3.94
C ARG A 77 -1.69 12.84 5.10
N THR A 78 -2.98 13.12 4.93
CA THR A 78 -3.80 13.82 5.91
C THR A 78 -4.16 12.96 7.12
N TYR A 79 -4.55 11.70 6.87
CA TYR A 79 -5.12 10.84 7.91
C TYR A 79 -4.13 9.84 8.51
N ILE A 80 -3.04 9.54 7.81
CA ILE A 80 -2.14 8.43 8.16
C ILE A 80 -0.71 8.91 8.35
N ALA A 81 0.00 9.19 7.26
CA ALA A 81 1.39 9.63 7.26
C ALA A 81 1.80 10.17 5.89
N ASP A 82 2.80 11.06 5.83
CA ASP A 82 3.43 11.47 4.57
C ASP A 82 4.58 10.54 4.13
N GLU A 83 4.73 9.38 4.79
CA GLU A 83 5.69 8.37 4.38
C GLU A 83 5.16 7.54 3.20
N ARG A 84 5.77 7.78 2.03
CA ARG A 84 5.56 7.01 0.79
C ARG A 84 4.06 6.77 0.45
N PRO A 85 3.22 7.82 0.41
CA PRO A 85 1.79 7.67 0.15
C PRO A 85 1.48 7.04 -1.21
N THR A 86 2.32 7.29 -2.22
CA THR A 86 2.22 6.66 -3.54
C THR A 86 2.44 5.15 -3.50
N THR A 87 3.37 4.67 -2.65
CA THR A 87 3.66 3.25 -2.49
C THR A 87 2.51 2.55 -1.76
N ALA A 88 2.01 3.16 -0.69
CA ALA A 88 0.85 2.65 0.02
C ALA A 88 -0.38 2.58 -0.90
N ALA A 89 -0.61 3.61 -1.72
CA ALA A 89 -1.67 3.60 -2.74
C ALA A 89 -1.50 2.45 -3.74
N THR A 90 -0.29 2.21 -4.26
CA THR A 90 -0.04 1.08 -5.18
C THR A 90 -0.39 -0.26 -4.54
N ILE A 91 0.00 -0.49 -3.29
CA ILE A 91 -0.33 -1.72 -2.56
C ILE A 91 -1.85 -1.83 -2.35
N LEU A 92 -2.52 -0.76 -1.92
CA LEU A 92 -3.97 -0.75 -1.71
C LEU A 92 -4.75 -1.03 -3.00
N LYS A 93 -4.26 -0.53 -4.15
CA LYS A 93 -4.83 -0.85 -5.46
C LYS A 93 -4.64 -2.32 -5.81
N ASP A 94 -3.46 -2.89 -5.60
CA ASP A 94 -3.21 -4.31 -5.85
C ASP A 94 -4.05 -5.23 -4.94
N LEU A 95 -4.29 -4.80 -3.70
CA LEU A 95 -5.19 -5.47 -2.77
C LEU A 95 -6.69 -5.31 -3.12
N GLY A 96 -7.02 -4.47 -4.10
CA GLY A 96 -8.41 -4.26 -4.57
C GLY A 96 -9.21 -3.24 -3.77
N TYR A 97 -8.57 -2.37 -2.98
CA TYR A 97 -9.26 -1.31 -2.24
C TYR A 97 -9.45 -0.03 -3.05
N LEU A 98 -8.68 0.14 -4.12
CA LEU A 98 -8.71 1.32 -4.97
C LEU A 98 -9.11 0.95 -6.39
N ASP A 99 -9.83 1.87 -7.03
CA ASP A 99 -10.22 1.79 -8.45
C ASP A 99 -9.18 2.49 -9.36
#